data_AF-A0A5A7RY98-F1
#
_entry.id   AF-A0A5A7RY98-F1
#
_cell.length_a   1.000
_cell.length_b   1.000
_cell.length_c   1.000
_cell.angle_alpha   90.00
_cell.angle_beta   90.00
_cell.angle_gamma   90.00
#
_symmetry.space_group_name_H-M   'P 1'
#
loop_
_entity.id
_entity.type
_entity.pdbx_description
1 polymer ?
#
loop_
_entity_poly.entity_id
_entity_poly.type
_entity_poly.pdbx_seq_one_letter_code
_entity_poly.pdbx_strand_id
1 'polypeptide(L)'
;MKRETAWRVFAGEYNDSTVEIKGDGEKKPSYIVTPLGAKVNRVFIIGVLTDVENISEGGDMVRAHVSDPTGVFTLYSGQYQKDVTDILSSIEVPAFVAVIGKVRTYSPEEGVLYVSIRPERVAEVNADIRDKWILETCKSTKERIEAVFEAMKMDKPDVYALKKLGYSKELSEGVIAALKNYGRSIDLNKYVTLLQESLEYLVPGGETKTLPIPKTDEKQEKVEEKHEKEPLLESIESETIEEETREEPRLEAAEEVKKEEEEEDEGDSIEVENSVLETIKDLEGKDETGAQWDTIVEECKKKGFDKDTVEEAIASLMNKGFIYEPTLGVIKTT
;
A
#
# COMPACT_ATOMS: atom_id res chain seq x y z
N MET A 1 -26.82 -10.05 15.14
CA MET A 1 -25.45 -9.75 14.69
C MET A 1 -24.98 -8.50 15.44
N LYS A 2 -23.93 -8.60 16.27
CA LYS A 2 -23.39 -7.46 17.01
C LYS A 2 -22.80 -6.48 15.97
N ARG A 3 -23.19 -5.20 15.99
CA ARG A 3 -22.59 -4.20 15.08
C ARG A 3 -21.12 -4.07 15.43
N GLU A 4 -20.25 -4.26 14.46
CA GLU A 4 -18.82 -4.02 14.63
C GLU A 4 -18.54 -2.52 14.66
N THR A 5 -17.59 -2.14 15.52
CA THR A 5 -17.17 -0.76 15.73
C THR A 5 -16.49 -0.23 14.48
N ALA A 6 -16.80 1.00 14.11
CA ALA A 6 -16.13 1.69 13.02
C ALA A 6 -14.69 2.04 13.45
N TRP A 7 -13.70 1.63 12.64
CA TRP A 7 -12.30 1.95 12.90
C TRP A 7 -12.02 3.42 12.61
N ARG A 8 -11.18 4.02 13.45
CA ARG A 8 -10.49 5.28 13.14
C ARG A 8 -9.13 4.94 12.58
N VAL A 9 -8.94 5.23 11.31
CA VAL A 9 -7.72 5.01 10.55
C VAL A 9 -7.47 6.27 9.73
N PHE A 10 -6.20 6.60 9.56
CA PHE A 10 -5.76 7.68 8.67
C PHE A 10 -5.79 7.21 7.21
N ALA A 11 -5.94 8.14 6.27
CA ALA A 11 -5.98 7.84 4.84
C ALA A 11 -4.70 7.14 4.38
N GLY A 12 -3.53 7.57 4.86
CA GLY A 12 -2.25 6.94 4.52
C GLY A 12 -2.21 5.45 4.87
N GLU A 13 -2.58 5.08 6.10
CA GLU A 13 -2.66 3.66 6.50
C GLU A 13 -3.76 2.89 5.76
N TYR A 14 -4.91 3.54 5.53
CA TYR A 14 -6.03 2.91 4.84
C TYR A 14 -5.67 2.57 3.39
N ASN A 15 -5.06 3.51 2.67
CA ASN A 15 -4.70 3.37 1.26
C ASN A 15 -3.58 2.36 1.02
N ASP A 16 -2.71 2.11 2.01
CA ASP A 16 -1.68 1.07 1.94
C ASP A 16 -2.25 -0.37 2.05
N SER A 17 -3.58 -0.53 2.19
CA SER A 17 -4.21 -1.84 2.37
C SER A 17 -4.35 -2.62 1.06
N THR A 18 -3.53 -3.65 0.89
CA THR A 18 -3.63 -4.60 -0.24
C THR A 18 -4.29 -5.95 0.10
N VAL A 19 -4.76 -6.16 1.34
CA VAL A 19 -5.27 -7.46 1.81
C VAL A 19 -6.77 -7.42 2.03
N GLU A 20 -7.52 -8.23 1.29
CA GLU A 20 -8.96 -8.45 1.50
C GLU A 20 -9.23 -9.84 2.11
N ILE A 21 -9.96 -9.87 3.22
CA ILE A 21 -10.53 -11.08 3.79
C ILE A 21 -12.02 -11.12 3.44
N LYS A 22 -12.37 -11.95 2.44
CA LYS A 22 -13.75 -12.25 2.10
C LYS A 22 -14.29 -13.29 3.07
N GLY A 23 -15.45 -13.02 3.67
CA GLY A 23 -16.14 -14.05 4.44
C GLY A 23 -16.73 -15.13 3.54
N ASP A 24 -16.61 -16.40 3.90
CA ASP A 24 -17.20 -17.50 3.14
C ASP A 24 -18.73 -17.42 3.04
N GLY A 25 -19.25 -17.15 1.84
CA GLY A 25 -20.67 -17.17 1.48
C GLY A 25 -21.24 -15.81 1.05
N GLU A 26 -22.33 -15.81 0.29
CA GLU A 26 -22.92 -14.64 -0.41
C GLU A 26 -23.26 -13.42 0.48
N LYS A 27 -23.35 -13.60 1.80
CA LYS A 27 -23.82 -12.56 2.75
C LYS A 27 -22.83 -12.25 3.88
N LYS A 28 -21.61 -12.80 3.86
CA LYS A 28 -20.64 -12.50 4.91
C LYS A 28 -19.90 -11.18 4.63
N PRO A 29 -19.58 -10.41 5.69
CA PRO A 29 -18.83 -9.17 5.55
C PRO A 29 -17.45 -9.43 4.94
N SER A 30 -17.05 -8.54 4.03
CA SER A 30 -15.64 -8.42 3.63
C SER A 30 -14.93 -7.47 4.59
N TYR A 31 -13.66 -7.76 4.82
CA TYR A 31 -12.77 -6.93 5.61
C TYR A 31 -11.55 -6.60 4.77
N ILE A 32 -11.00 -5.43 4.98
CA ILE A 32 -9.60 -5.18 4.62
C ILE A 32 -8.76 -5.32 5.88
N VAL A 33 -7.48 -5.68 5.71
CA VAL A 33 -6.50 -5.63 6.79
C VAL A 33 -5.51 -4.53 6.45
N THR A 34 -5.32 -3.54 7.31
CA THR A 34 -4.28 -2.52 7.11
C THR A 34 -2.91 -3.09 7.47
N PRO A 35 -1.80 -2.50 6.99
CA PRO A 35 -0.46 -2.92 7.39
C PRO A 35 -0.21 -2.84 8.90
N LEU A 36 -0.87 -1.92 9.61
CA LEU A 36 -0.80 -1.82 11.07
C LEU A 36 -1.76 -2.77 11.81
N GLY A 37 -2.45 -3.66 11.10
CA GLY A 37 -3.28 -4.70 11.69
C GLY A 37 -4.69 -4.25 12.08
N ALA A 38 -5.23 -3.17 11.51
CA ALA A 38 -6.65 -2.89 11.61
C ALA A 38 -7.43 -3.83 10.68
N LYS A 39 -8.31 -4.68 11.23
CA LYS A 39 -9.23 -5.52 10.46
C LYS A 39 -10.54 -4.77 10.24
N VAL A 40 -10.65 -4.06 9.13
CA VAL A 40 -11.65 -3.01 8.90
C VAL A 40 -12.81 -3.53 8.06
N ASN A 41 -14.03 -3.48 8.60
CA ASN A 41 -15.27 -3.60 7.81
C ASN A 41 -15.94 -2.23 7.59
N ARG A 42 -15.81 -1.34 8.56
CA ARG A 42 -16.39 0.00 8.58
C ARG A 42 -15.38 0.98 9.15
N VAL A 43 -15.35 2.17 8.59
CA VAL A 43 -14.52 3.28 9.06
C VAL A 43 -15.38 4.43 9.57
N PHE A 44 -14.80 5.20 10.49
CA PHE A 44 -15.29 6.51 10.90
C PHE A 44 -14.16 7.51 10.68
N ILE A 45 -14.31 8.35 9.66
CA ILE A 45 -13.30 9.31 9.22
C ILE A 45 -13.84 10.74 9.33
N ILE A 46 -12.95 11.70 9.55
CA ILE A 46 -13.28 13.13 9.46
C ILE A 46 -12.17 13.82 8.68
N GLY A 47 -12.54 14.60 7.68
CA GLY A 47 -11.60 15.30 6.82
C GLY A 47 -12.26 16.43 6.03
N VAL A 48 -11.51 16.99 5.08
CA VAL A 48 -11.99 18.01 4.16
C VAL A 48 -12.56 17.32 2.93
N LEU A 49 -13.86 17.50 2.67
CA LEU A 49 -14.46 17.16 1.38
C LEU A 49 -13.92 18.13 0.32
N THR A 50 -13.10 17.64 -0.59
CA THR A 50 -12.40 18.47 -1.60
C THR A 50 -13.17 18.57 -2.91
N ASP A 51 -13.82 17.49 -3.31
CA ASP A 51 -14.60 17.40 -4.53
C ASP A 51 -15.72 16.38 -4.39
N VAL A 52 -16.77 16.61 -5.18
CA VAL A 52 -17.91 15.71 -5.37
C VAL A 52 -18.26 15.76 -6.85
N GLU A 53 -18.07 14.64 -7.53
CA GLU A 53 -18.26 14.50 -8.97
C GLU A 53 -19.36 13.50 -9.26
N ASN A 54 -20.24 13.83 -10.20
CA ASN A 54 -21.17 12.86 -10.73
C ASN A 54 -20.49 12.02 -11.79
N ILE A 55 -20.42 10.71 -11.57
CA ILE A 55 -19.71 9.77 -12.43
C ILE A 55 -20.67 8.92 -13.29
N SER A 56 -21.97 9.22 -13.25
CA SER A 56 -22.98 8.54 -14.05
C SER A 56 -23.78 9.52 -14.90
N GLU A 57 -24.07 9.15 -16.15
CA GLU A 57 -24.88 9.97 -17.05
C GLU A 57 -26.29 10.28 -16.51
N GLY A 58 -26.82 9.41 -15.63
CA GLY A 58 -28.13 9.57 -14.98
C GLY A 58 -28.11 10.38 -13.68
N GLY A 59 -26.94 10.78 -13.18
CA GLY A 59 -26.85 11.54 -11.95
C GLY A 59 -26.86 10.71 -10.66
N ASP A 60 -26.99 9.39 -10.78
CA ASP A 60 -27.31 8.47 -9.68
C ASP A 60 -26.09 7.98 -8.87
N MET A 61 -24.87 8.21 -9.36
CA MET A 61 -23.62 7.87 -8.67
C MET A 61 -22.69 9.06 -8.56
N VAL A 62 -22.19 9.28 -7.34
CA VAL A 62 -21.18 10.30 -7.04
C VAL A 62 -19.90 9.66 -6.54
N ARG A 63 -18.78 10.20 -7.03
CA ARG A 63 -17.46 10.03 -6.45
C ARG A 63 -17.15 11.27 -5.61
N ALA A 64 -16.60 11.10 -4.43
CA ALA A 64 -16.16 12.21 -3.61
C ALA A 64 -14.82 11.89 -2.95
N HIS A 65 -14.03 12.92 -2.66
CA HIS A 65 -12.77 12.76 -1.94
C HIS A 65 -12.78 13.51 -0.62
N VAL A 66 -12.32 12.82 0.43
CA VAL A 66 -12.17 13.39 1.77
C VAL A 66 -10.71 13.33 2.16
N SER A 67 -10.07 14.48 2.29
CA SER A 67 -8.67 14.60 2.68
C SER A 67 -8.52 14.69 4.20
N ASP A 68 -7.60 13.90 4.75
CA ASP A 68 -7.07 14.09 6.09
C ASP A 68 -5.57 14.51 6.00
N PRO A 69 -4.87 14.77 7.12
CA PRO A 69 -3.46 15.20 7.07
C PRO A 69 -2.50 14.22 6.39
N THR A 70 -2.93 12.98 6.12
CA THR A 70 -2.08 11.86 5.71
C THR A 70 -2.39 11.37 4.30
N GLY A 71 -3.44 11.91 3.67
CA GLY A 71 -3.84 11.52 2.33
C GLY A 71 -5.32 11.77 2.06
N VAL A 72 -5.87 11.01 1.11
CA VAL A 72 -7.22 11.18 0.60
C VAL A 72 -7.97 9.86 0.63
N PHE A 73 -9.20 9.89 1.14
CA PHE A 73 -10.16 8.80 1.04
C PHE A 73 -11.06 8.98 -0.17
N THR A 74 -11.21 7.94 -1.00
CA THR A 74 -12.18 7.92 -2.11
C THR A 74 -13.51 7.31 -1.66
N LEU A 75 -14.59 8.06 -1.89
CA LEU A 75 -15.96 7.66 -1.59
C LEU A 75 -16.75 7.40 -2.86
N TYR A 76 -17.56 6.35 -2.85
CA TYR A 76 -18.56 6.10 -3.89
C TYR A 76 -19.95 5.94 -3.26
N SER A 77 -20.87 6.82 -3.62
CA SER A 77 -22.28 6.75 -3.21
C SER A 77 -23.17 6.65 -4.45
N GLY A 78 -24.21 5.81 -4.39
CA GLY A 78 -25.08 5.54 -5.54
C GLY A 78 -26.57 5.53 -5.22
N GLN A 79 -27.38 5.08 -6.17
CA GLN A 79 -28.85 4.96 -6.06
C GLN A 79 -29.37 4.26 -4.79
N TYR A 80 -28.61 3.31 -4.25
CA TYR A 80 -28.98 2.58 -3.02
C TYR A 80 -28.65 3.34 -1.73
N GLN A 81 -28.03 4.52 -1.82
CA GLN A 81 -27.67 5.42 -0.73
C GLN A 81 -28.14 6.85 -1.06
N LYS A 82 -29.33 7.01 -1.64
CA LYS A 82 -29.83 8.30 -2.16
C LYS A 82 -29.68 9.44 -1.13
N ASP A 83 -30.08 9.23 0.12
CA ASP A 83 -29.95 10.24 1.17
C ASP A 83 -28.51 10.75 1.33
N VAL A 84 -27.53 9.85 1.26
CA VAL A 84 -26.10 10.20 1.39
C VAL A 84 -25.58 10.87 0.13
N THR A 85 -26.00 10.39 -1.05
CA THR A 85 -25.68 10.99 -2.35
C THR A 85 -26.20 12.42 -2.44
N ASP A 86 -27.45 12.66 -2.01
CA ASP A 86 -28.07 13.98 -1.98
C ASP A 86 -27.32 14.92 -1.03
N ILE A 87 -26.96 14.44 0.18
CA ILE A 87 -26.17 15.21 1.15
C ILE A 87 -24.82 15.59 0.54
N LEU A 88 -24.05 14.63 0.02
CA LEU A 88 -22.74 14.89 -0.60
C LEU A 88 -22.85 15.90 -1.74
N SER A 89 -23.85 15.76 -2.60
CA SER A 89 -24.07 16.67 -3.75
C SER A 89 -24.51 18.08 -3.32
N SER A 90 -25.04 18.24 -2.11
CA SER A 90 -25.54 19.51 -1.59
C SER A 90 -24.51 20.31 -0.79
N ILE A 91 -23.41 19.68 -0.38
CA ILE A 91 -22.36 20.33 0.41
C ILE A 91 -21.52 21.21 -0.52
N GLU A 92 -21.33 22.47 -0.13
CA GLU A 92 -20.41 23.37 -0.82
C GLU A 92 -18.97 22.99 -0.44
N VAL A 93 -18.17 22.56 -1.42
CA VAL A 93 -16.76 22.24 -1.21
C VAL A 93 -15.87 23.50 -1.26
N PRO A 94 -14.82 23.60 -0.42
CA PRO A 94 -14.38 22.64 0.58
C PRO A 94 -15.16 22.74 1.91
N ALA A 95 -15.48 21.59 2.53
CA ALA A 95 -16.15 21.54 3.83
C ALA A 95 -15.61 20.41 4.72
N PHE A 96 -15.64 20.57 6.05
CA PHE A 96 -15.29 19.44 6.94
C PHE A 96 -16.47 18.48 7.04
N VAL A 97 -16.22 17.20 6.80
CA VAL A 97 -17.26 16.17 6.85
C VAL A 97 -16.83 15.00 7.72
N ALA A 98 -17.77 14.50 8.51
CA ALA A 98 -17.66 13.22 9.20
C ALA A 98 -18.38 12.14 8.41
N VAL A 99 -17.68 11.05 8.13
CA VAL A 99 -18.18 9.95 7.31
C VAL A 99 -18.10 8.65 8.09
N ILE A 100 -19.22 7.92 8.13
CA ILE A 100 -19.24 6.51 8.50
C ILE A 100 -19.51 5.72 7.23
N GLY A 101 -18.66 4.76 6.88
CA GLY A 101 -18.82 4.01 5.65
C GLY A 101 -18.24 2.60 5.70
N LYS A 102 -18.75 1.74 4.83
CA LYS A 102 -18.23 0.39 4.63
C LYS A 102 -17.08 0.42 3.65
N VAL A 103 -16.04 -0.33 3.95
CA VAL A 103 -14.92 -0.49 3.03
C VAL A 103 -15.35 -1.34 1.84
N ARG A 104 -14.82 -1.00 0.67
CA ARG A 104 -14.97 -1.71 -0.59
C ARG A 104 -13.60 -1.81 -1.23
N THR A 105 -13.38 -2.91 -1.92
CA THR A 105 -12.21 -3.14 -2.72
C THR A 105 -12.61 -3.19 -4.18
N TYR A 106 -11.72 -2.75 -5.05
CA TYR A 106 -11.85 -2.85 -6.49
C TYR A 106 -10.50 -3.25 -7.08
N SER A 107 -10.49 -4.25 -7.94
CA SER A 107 -9.29 -4.78 -8.61
C SER A 107 -9.50 -4.63 -10.11
N PRO A 108 -9.05 -3.53 -10.73
CA PRO A 108 -9.17 -3.34 -12.18
C PRO A 108 -8.26 -4.31 -12.93
N GLU A 109 -7.09 -4.56 -12.37
CA GLU A 109 -6.02 -5.40 -12.92
C GLU A 109 -5.67 -6.50 -11.91
N GLU A 110 -5.03 -7.56 -12.41
CA GLU A 110 -4.55 -8.65 -11.58
C GLU A 110 -3.40 -8.15 -10.69
N GLY A 111 -3.52 -8.33 -9.38
CA GLY A 111 -2.50 -7.91 -8.41
C GLY A 111 -2.66 -6.50 -7.84
N VAL A 112 -3.50 -5.64 -8.44
CA VAL A 112 -3.72 -4.27 -7.93
C VAL A 112 -5.06 -4.16 -7.19
N LEU A 113 -5.01 -3.88 -5.89
CA LEU A 113 -6.19 -3.70 -5.05
C LEU A 113 -6.34 -2.23 -4.64
N TYR A 114 -7.42 -1.58 -5.09
CA TYR A 114 -7.80 -0.25 -4.63
C TYR A 114 -8.87 -0.34 -3.55
N VAL A 115 -8.72 0.47 -2.52
CA VAL A 115 -9.71 0.61 -1.45
C VAL A 115 -10.57 1.85 -1.64
N SER A 116 -11.85 1.73 -1.35
CA SER A 116 -12.82 2.83 -1.39
C SER A 116 -13.84 2.69 -0.28
N ILE A 117 -14.53 3.78 0.04
CA ILE A 117 -15.52 3.79 1.09
C ILE A 117 -16.89 3.98 0.47
N ARG A 118 -17.82 3.08 0.77
CA ARG A 118 -19.24 3.28 0.51
C ARG A 118 -19.86 3.94 1.75
N PRO A 119 -20.16 5.25 1.72
CA PRO A 119 -20.66 5.95 2.88
C PRO A 119 -22.06 5.44 3.27
N GLU A 120 -22.27 5.30 4.56
CA GLU A 120 -23.58 4.99 5.17
C GLU A 120 -24.18 6.22 5.83
N ARG A 121 -23.34 7.15 6.31
CA ARG A 121 -23.74 8.45 6.87
C ARG A 121 -22.66 9.48 6.59
N VAL A 122 -23.09 10.69 6.27
CA VAL A 122 -22.25 11.88 6.11
C VAL A 122 -22.89 13.03 6.90
N ALA A 123 -22.07 13.84 7.56
CA ALA A 123 -22.50 15.05 8.22
C ALA A 123 -21.41 16.12 8.12
N GLU A 124 -21.78 17.36 7.81
CA GLU A 124 -20.88 18.50 7.93
C GLU A 124 -20.52 18.73 9.41
N VAL A 125 -19.26 19.03 9.68
CA VAL A 125 -18.71 19.27 11.01
C VAL A 125 -17.84 20.52 11.01
N ASN A 126 -17.34 20.91 12.18
CA ASN A 126 -16.41 22.03 12.31
C ASN A 126 -14.97 21.56 12.57
N ALA A 127 -14.04 22.51 12.54
CA ALA A 127 -12.63 22.31 12.82
C ALA A 127 -12.38 21.60 14.16
N ASP A 128 -13.07 21.99 15.24
CA ASP A 128 -12.87 21.40 16.57
C ASP A 128 -13.19 19.89 16.60
N ILE A 129 -14.21 19.45 15.86
CA ILE A 129 -14.59 18.04 15.77
C ILE A 129 -13.55 17.26 14.95
N ARG A 130 -13.07 17.83 13.85
CA ARG A 130 -11.97 17.27 13.05
C ARG A 130 -10.72 17.12 13.90
N ASP A 131 -10.33 18.14 14.64
CA ASP A 131 -9.09 18.14 15.44
C ASP A 131 -9.14 17.09 16.56
N LYS A 132 -10.30 16.94 17.20
CA LYS A 132 -10.55 15.85 18.16
C LYS A 132 -10.46 14.48 17.49
N TRP A 133 -10.99 14.33 16.27
CA TRP A 133 -10.87 13.07 15.54
C TRP A 133 -9.42 12.75 15.20
N ILE A 134 -8.64 13.72 14.70
CA ILE A 134 -7.20 13.53 14.41
C ILE A 134 -6.48 13.06 15.68
N LEU A 135 -6.70 13.71 16.82
CA LEU A 135 -6.07 13.32 18.08
C LEU A 135 -6.43 11.89 18.52
N GLU A 136 -7.70 11.50 18.42
CA GLU A 136 -8.15 10.14 18.74
C GLU A 136 -7.63 9.10 17.73
N THR A 137 -7.52 9.46 16.46
CA THR A 137 -6.92 8.62 15.42
C THR A 137 -5.42 8.45 15.67
N CYS A 138 -4.67 9.49 16.04
CA CYS A 138 -3.27 9.37 16.44
C CYS A 138 -3.08 8.38 17.61
N LYS A 139 -3.91 8.46 18.65
CA LYS A 139 -3.86 7.49 19.77
C LYS A 139 -4.10 6.06 19.29
N SER A 140 -5.11 5.87 18.44
CA SER A 140 -5.45 4.56 17.90
C SER A 140 -4.36 4.00 16.99
N THR A 141 -3.77 4.83 16.12
CA THR A 141 -2.66 4.47 15.24
C THR A 141 -1.41 4.12 16.04
N LYS A 142 -1.09 4.89 17.09
CA LYS A 142 0.02 4.58 18.01
C LYS A 142 -0.12 3.19 18.63
N GLU A 143 -1.31 2.84 19.14
CA GLU A 143 -1.57 1.51 19.72
C GLU A 143 -1.33 0.40 18.69
N ARG A 144 -1.71 0.62 17.43
CA ARG A 144 -1.47 -0.34 16.33
C ARG A 144 0.01 -0.47 15.99
N ILE A 145 0.75 0.63 15.88
CA ILE A 145 2.21 0.63 15.66
C ILE A 145 2.90 -0.17 16.77
N GLU A 146 2.56 0.09 18.04
CA GLU A 146 3.13 -0.62 19.18
C GLU A 146 2.79 -2.12 19.14
N ALA A 147 1.56 -2.48 18.78
CA ALA A 147 1.16 -3.88 18.66
C ALA A 147 1.92 -4.63 17.57
N VAL A 148 2.10 -4.03 16.39
CA VAL A 148 2.89 -4.62 15.30
C VAL A 148 4.36 -4.71 15.70
N PHE A 149 4.92 -3.66 16.30
CA PHE A 149 6.31 -3.66 16.77
C PHE A 149 6.58 -4.78 17.78
N GLU A 150 5.71 -4.95 18.79
CA GLU A 150 5.83 -6.03 19.75
C GLU A 150 5.68 -7.41 19.08
N ALA A 151 4.77 -7.56 18.13
CA ALA A 151 4.61 -8.81 17.38
C ALA A 151 5.84 -9.15 16.51
N MET A 152 6.49 -8.14 15.92
CA MET A 152 7.71 -8.34 15.11
C MET A 152 8.89 -8.88 15.92
N LYS A 153 9.00 -8.49 17.20
CA LYS A 153 10.03 -8.98 18.14
C LYS A 153 9.82 -10.43 18.58
N MET A 154 8.63 -10.98 18.38
CA MET A 154 8.33 -12.36 18.77
C MET A 154 8.80 -13.33 17.68
N ASP A 155 9.42 -14.44 18.08
CA ASP A 155 9.78 -15.52 17.16
C ASP A 155 8.54 -16.08 16.45
N LYS A 156 7.48 -16.33 17.23
CA LYS A 156 6.16 -16.80 16.78
C LYS A 156 5.07 -15.92 17.37
N PRO A 157 4.69 -14.81 16.71
CA PRO A 157 3.60 -13.98 17.20
C PRO A 157 2.29 -14.73 17.10
N ASP A 158 1.47 -14.64 18.15
CA ASP A 158 0.12 -15.17 18.16
C ASP A 158 -0.86 -14.23 18.90
N VAL A 159 -2.15 -14.49 18.72
CA VAL A 159 -3.23 -13.68 19.30
C VAL A 159 -3.20 -13.71 20.84
N TYR A 160 -2.77 -14.82 21.45
CA TYR A 160 -2.73 -14.97 22.90
C TYR A 160 -1.60 -14.14 23.52
N ALA A 161 -0.42 -14.13 22.91
CA ALA A 161 0.74 -13.35 23.32
C ALA A 161 0.43 -11.85 23.30
N LEU A 162 -0.16 -11.33 22.22
CA LEU A 162 -0.55 -9.93 22.11
C LEU A 162 -1.63 -9.53 23.12
N LYS A 163 -2.62 -10.40 23.35
CA LYS A 163 -3.62 -10.16 24.41
C LYS A 163 -3.00 -10.11 25.81
N LYS A 164 -1.98 -10.92 26.08
CA LYS A 164 -1.25 -10.91 27.35
C LYS A 164 -0.49 -9.59 27.58
N LEU A 165 -0.09 -8.91 26.50
CA LEU A 165 0.48 -7.56 26.54
C LEU A 165 -0.57 -6.45 26.71
N GLY A 166 -1.87 -6.78 26.66
CA GLY A 166 -2.97 -5.86 26.90
C GLY A 166 -3.72 -5.41 25.64
N TYR A 167 -3.30 -5.86 24.45
CA TYR A 167 -3.99 -5.51 23.21
C TYR A 167 -5.36 -6.20 23.10
N SER A 168 -6.32 -5.52 22.47
CA SER A 168 -7.64 -6.08 22.22
C SER A 168 -7.57 -7.35 21.37
N LYS A 169 -8.60 -8.20 21.47
CA LYS A 169 -8.70 -9.40 20.64
C LYS A 169 -8.73 -9.04 19.15
N GLU A 170 -9.50 -8.00 18.82
CA GLU A 170 -9.71 -7.51 17.46
C GLU A 170 -8.41 -7.00 16.84
N LEU A 171 -7.64 -6.20 17.59
CA LEU A 171 -6.33 -5.73 17.15
C LEU A 171 -5.33 -6.88 17.03
N SER A 172 -5.29 -7.77 18.02
CA SER A 172 -4.37 -8.92 18.01
C SER A 172 -4.60 -9.82 16.79
N GLU A 173 -5.86 -10.13 16.47
CA GLU A 173 -6.19 -10.90 15.25
C GLU A 173 -5.75 -10.18 13.98
N GLY A 174 -5.95 -8.86 13.92
CA GLY A 174 -5.57 -8.07 12.75
C GLY A 174 -4.06 -7.92 12.58
N VAL A 175 -3.28 -7.77 13.67
CA VAL A 175 -1.81 -7.75 13.63
C VAL A 175 -1.24 -9.07 13.13
N ILE A 176 -1.75 -10.21 13.60
CA ILE A 176 -1.32 -11.52 13.09
C ILE A 176 -1.67 -11.67 11.60
N ALA A 177 -2.85 -11.21 11.19
CA ALA A 177 -3.23 -11.20 9.78
C ALA A 177 -2.32 -10.27 8.96
N ALA A 178 -1.95 -9.10 9.48
CA ALA A 178 -1.06 -8.18 8.80
C ALA A 178 0.33 -8.79 8.61
N LEU A 179 0.96 -9.30 9.68
CA LEU A 179 2.28 -9.93 9.58
C LEU A 179 2.30 -11.15 8.66
N LYS A 180 1.19 -11.90 8.57
CA LYS A 180 1.08 -13.04 7.66
C LYS A 180 1.09 -12.62 6.19
N ASN A 181 0.48 -11.48 5.84
CA ASN A 181 0.28 -11.07 4.45
C ASN A 181 1.28 -10.00 3.99
N TYR A 182 1.61 -9.03 4.84
CA TYR A 182 2.61 -7.97 4.57
C TYR A 182 4.02 -8.37 4.99
N GLY A 183 4.17 -9.44 5.76
CA GLY A 183 5.46 -9.87 6.29
C GLY A 183 5.97 -9.00 7.44
N ARG A 184 7.25 -9.19 7.79
CA ARG A 184 7.96 -8.38 8.80
C ARG A 184 8.62 -7.12 8.21
N SER A 185 8.44 -6.87 6.91
CA SER A 185 8.98 -5.71 6.18
C SER A 185 8.08 -4.48 6.23
N ILE A 186 6.99 -4.50 7.02
CA ILE A 186 6.13 -3.32 7.21
C ILE A 186 7.00 -2.18 7.74
N ASP A 187 7.12 -1.09 6.98
CA ASP A 187 7.88 0.08 7.39
C ASP A 187 7.14 0.87 8.49
N LEU A 188 7.46 0.55 9.74
CA LEU A 188 6.90 1.26 10.89
C LEU A 188 7.36 2.73 10.96
N ASN A 189 8.50 3.08 10.35
CA ASN A 189 9.00 4.44 10.38
C ASN A 189 8.11 5.37 9.55
N LYS A 190 7.64 4.92 8.38
CA LYS A 190 6.61 5.62 7.59
C LYS A 190 5.43 6.02 8.46
N TYR A 191 4.88 5.09 9.24
CA TYR A 191 3.69 5.36 10.08
C TYR A 191 4.00 6.21 11.31
N VAL A 192 5.21 6.14 11.85
CA VAL A 192 5.66 7.05 12.92
C VAL A 192 5.76 8.48 12.39
N THR A 193 6.35 8.67 11.21
CA THR A 193 6.41 9.98 10.54
C THR A 193 5.02 10.52 10.26
N LEU A 194 4.13 9.71 9.68
CA LEU A 194 2.72 10.05 9.46
C LEU A 194 2.04 10.51 10.76
N LEU A 195 2.33 9.86 11.89
CA LEU A 195 1.78 10.25 13.19
C LEU A 195 2.36 11.58 13.69
N GLN A 196 3.66 11.83 13.48
CA GLN A 196 4.30 13.11 13.81
C GLN A 196 3.67 14.25 13.01
N GLU A 197 3.58 14.11 11.70
CA GLU A 197 2.98 15.10 10.79
C GLU A 197 1.51 15.39 11.14
N SER A 198 0.75 14.34 11.48
CA SER A 198 -0.64 14.48 11.93
C SER A 198 -0.79 15.25 13.24
N LEU A 199 0.16 15.13 14.16
CA LEU A 199 0.18 15.91 15.41
C LEU A 199 0.65 17.34 15.18
N GLU A 200 1.63 17.56 14.30
CA GLU A 200 2.08 18.88 13.88
C GLU A 200 0.96 19.68 13.21
N TYR A 201 0.11 19.01 12.44
CA TYR A 201 -1.10 19.60 11.87
C TYR A 201 -2.02 20.24 12.94
N LEU A 202 -2.09 19.65 14.14
CA LEU A 202 -2.92 20.17 15.25
C LEU A 202 -2.26 21.31 16.02
N VAL A 203 -0.93 21.39 16.01
CA VAL A 203 -0.17 22.40 16.75
C VAL A 203 0.93 23.01 15.86
N PRO A 204 0.54 23.84 14.86
CA PRO A 204 1.51 24.46 13.97
C PRO A 204 2.50 25.33 14.78
N GLY A 205 3.80 25.01 14.71
CA GLY A 205 4.84 25.76 15.41
C GLY A 205 5.01 25.46 16.91
N GLY A 206 4.40 24.39 17.43
CA GLY A 206 4.73 23.87 18.76
C GLY A 206 6.13 23.25 18.83
N GLU A 207 6.72 23.14 20.03
CA GLU A 207 7.97 22.39 20.21
C GLU A 207 7.75 20.91 19.83
N THR A 208 8.23 20.52 18.65
CA THR A 208 8.20 19.14 18.17
C THR A 208 9.21 18.31 18.96
N LYS A 209 8.69 17.57 19.95
CA LYS A 209 9.43 16.42 20.48
C LYS A 209 9.26 15.30 19.45
N THR A 210 10.33 14.97 18.75
CA THR A 210 10.35 13.81 17.85
C THR A 210 9.85 12.57 18.60
N LEU A 211 8.87 11.87 18.02
CA LEU A 211 8.40 10.64 18.62
C LEU A 211 9.53 9.61 18.58
N PRO A 212 9.73 8.81 19.64
CA PRO A 212 10.74 7.76 19.63
C PRO A 212 10.46 6.83 18.46
N ILE A 213 11.40 6.76 17.53
CA ILE A 213 11.36 5.80 16.44
C ILE A 213 11.63 4.42 17.06
N PRO A 214 10.75 3.42 16.86
CA PRO A 214 11.02 2.06 17.30
C PRO A 214 12.26 1.56 16.56
N LYS A 215 13.39 1.45 17.27
CA LYS A 215 14.59 0.84 16.69
C LYS A 215 14.39 -0.67 16.63
N THR A 216 14.31 -1.22 15.42
CA THR A 216 14.61 -2.63 15.18
C THR A 216 16.13 -2.79 15.36
N ASP A 217 16.54 -3.77 16.16
CA ASP A 217 17.96 -4.12 16.28
C ASP A 217 18.45 -4.68 14.93
N GLU A 218 18.90 -3.80 14.05
CA GLU A 218 19.71 -4.18 12.88
C GLU A 218 21.06 -4.67 13.39
N LYS A 219 21.19 -5.99 13.56
CA LYS A 219 22.52 -6.61 13.50
C LYS A 219 23.02 -6.45 12.07
N GLN A 220 23.89 -5.48 11.87
CA GLN A 220 24.72 -5.33 10.69
C GLN A 220 25.57 -6.59 10.51
N GLU A 221 25.17 -7.50 9.63
CA GLU A 221 26.13 -8.36 8.94
C GLU A 221 26.61 -7.61 7.70
N LYS A 222 27.82 -7.07 7.79
CA LYS A 222 28.61 -6.69 6.62
C LYS A 222 28.94 -7.97 5.86
N VAL A 223 28.47 -8.09 4.63
CA VAL A 223 29.08 -8.98 3.65
C VAL A 223 29.67 -8.10 2.56
N GLU A 224 30.99 -7.92 2.63
CA GLU A 224 31.80 -7.46 1.50
C GLU A 224 31.90 -8.62 0.50
N GLU A 225 31.50 -8.37 -0.75
CA GLU A 225 31.78 -9.26 -1.87
C GLU A 225 33.29 -9.43 -2.06
N LYS A 226 33.71 -10.67 -2.31
CA LYS A 226 34.80 -10.99 -3.24
C LYS A 226 34.72 -12.44 -3.70
N HIS A 227 34.53 -12.59 -5.01
CA HIS A 227 34.71 -13.82 -5.79
C HIS A 227 36.09 -14.46 -5.57
N GLU A 228 36.13 -15.81 -5.48
CA GLU A 228 36.96 -16.66 -6.34
C GLU A 228 36.67 -18.19 -6.16
N LYS A 229 36.21 -18.79 -7.27
CA LYS A 229 36.36 -20.16 -7.84
C LYS A 229 36.74 -21.38 -6.96
N GLU A 230 35.82 -22.37 -6.96
CA GLU A 230 35.91 -23.85 -7.18
C GLU A 230 37.20 -24.67 -6.86
N PRO A 231 37.14 -26.03 -6.83
CA PRO A 231 36.12 -26.98 -6.35
C PRO A 231 36.75 -28.14 -5.53
N LEU A 232 35.97 -29.06 -4.93
CA LEU A 232 36.42 -30.45 -4.70
C LEU A 232 35.25 -31.42 -4.41
N LEU A 233 35.21 -32.46 -5.23
CA LEU A 233 34.38 -33.68 -5.21
C LEU A 233 34.79 -34.66 -4.09
N GLU A 234 33.91 -35.66 -3.95
CA GLU A 234 34.04 -37.01 -3.35
C GLU A 234 33.34 -37.15 -1.98
N SER A 235 32.63 -38.23 -1.69
CA SER A 235 32.18 -39.44 -2.40
C SER A 235 31.26 -40.17 -1.40
N ILE A 236 30.48 -41.16 -1.84
CA ILE A 236 30.25 -42.46 -1.18
C ILE A 236 29.16 -43.19 -1.96
N GLU A 237 29.62 -44.20 -2.69
CA GLU A 237 28.95 -45.41 -3.20
C GLU A 237 28.27 -46.16 -2.01
N SER A 238 27.37 -47.12 -2.08
CA SER A 238 26.78 -48.03 -3.06
C SER A 238 25.79 -48.87 -2.23
N GLU A 239 24.70 -49.35 -2.81
CA GLU A 239 24.35 -50.78 -2.87
C GLU A 239 22.85 -50.98 -3.14
N THR A 240 22.65 -51.78 -4.19
CA THR A 240 21.44 -52.41 -4.70
C THR A 240 20.77 -53.36 -3.71
N ILE A 241 19.43 -53.47 -3.73
CA ILE A 241 18.66 -54.74 -3.66
C ILE A 241 17.28 -54.52 -4.32
N GLU A 242 16.84 -55.56 -5.01
CA GLU A 242 15.74 -55.71 -5.96
C GLU A 242 14.32 -55.47 -5.38
N GLU A 243 13.44 -54.93 -6.23
CA GLU A 243 12.00 -54.78 -6.03
C GLU A 243 11.24 -56.12 -6.16
N GLU A 244 10.20 -56.30 -5.33
CA GLU A 244 8.96 -56.89 -5.81
C GLU A 244 7.73 -56.23 -5.17
N THR A 245 6.85 -55.73 -6.04
CA THR A 245 5.39 -55.55 -5.94
C THR A 245 4.77 -54.29 -5.27
N ARG A 246 4.34 -53.39 -6.18
CA ARG A 246 2.95 -52.95 -6.44
C ARG A 246 2.49 -51.55 -5.96
N GLU A 247 2.37 -50.69 -6.98
CA GLU A 247 1.39 -49.62 -7.30
C GLU A 247 1.45 -48.20 -6.69
N GLU A 248 1.60 -47.25 -7.64
CA GLU A 248 1.39 -45.78 -7.74
C GLU A 248 2.39 -44.84 -7.05
N PRO A 249 3.03 -43.86 -7.77
CA PRO A 249 2.33 -42.64 -8.23
C PRO A 249 2.98 -41.83 -9.42
N ARG A 250 2.34 -40.69 -9.76
CA ARG A 250 2.89 -39.35 -10.17
C ARG A 250 3.82 -39.21 -11.40
N LEU A 251 3.34 -38.48 -12.41
CA LEU A 251 4.14 -37.87 -13.50
C LEU A 251 4.59 -36.46 -13.09
N GLU A 252 5.89 -36.27 -12.90
CA GLU A 252 6.60 -34.97 -12.96
C GLU A 252 7.72 -35.14 -14.01
N ALA A 253 7.65 -34.40 -15.10
CA ALA A 253 8.75 -34.17 -16.05
C ALA A 253 8.35 -33.06 -17.04
N ALA A 254 8.49 -31.79 -16.65
CA ALA A 254 8.65 -30.64 -17.54
C ALA A 254 8.85 -29.35 -16.72
N GLU A 255 10.03 -29.12 -16.13
CA GLU A 255 10.27 -27.82 -15.47
C GLU A 255 11.74 -27.33 -15.43
N GLU A 256 12.67 -27.96 -16.15
CA GLU A 256 14.09 -27.55 -16.13
C GLU A 256 14.57 -26.78 -17.38
N VAL A 257 13.69 -26.06 -18.08
CA VAL A 257 14.10 -25.24 -19.25
C VAL A 257 13.81 -23.73 -19.08
N LYS A 258 13.27 -23.27 -17.95
CA LYS A 258 12.84 -21.85 -17.81
C LYS A 258 13.68 -20.94 -16.90
N LYS A 259 14.65 -21.47 -16.15
CA LYS A 259 15.38 -20.68 -15.15
C LYS A 259 16.57 -19.88 -15.69
N GLU A 260 17.11 -20.24 -16.86
CA GLU A 260 18.28 -19.55 -17.40
C GLU A 260 17.90 -18.29 -18.21
N GLU A 261 16.66 -18.17 -18.72
CA GLU A 261 16.23 -16.99 -19.48
C GLU A 261 15.75 -15.82 -18.58
N GLU A 262 15.28 -16.07 -17.35
CA GLU A 262 14.70 -15.03 -16.48
C GLU A 262 15.74 -14.17 -15.72
N GLU A 263 16.95 -14.69 -15.45
CA GLU A 263 18.00 -13.92 -14.74
C GLU A 263 18.79 -12.96 -15.66
N GLU A 264 18.84 -13.21 -16.97
CA GLU A 264 19.45 -12.28 -17.94
C GLU A 264 18.52 -11.09 -18.25
N ASP A 265 17.19 -11.29 -18.23
CA ASP A 265 16.17 -10.31 -18.64
C ASP A 265 15.94 -9.19 -17.60
N GLU A 266 16.03 -9.50 -16.29
CA GLU A 266 15.94 -8.48 -15.22
C GLU A 266 17.13 -7.51 -15.23
N GLY A 267 18.31 -7.97 -15.63
CA GLY A 267 19.53 -7.15 -15.71
C GLY A 267 19.44 -6.09 -16.81
N ASP A 268 19.01 -6.50 -18.01
CA ASP A 268 18.84 -5.59 -19.15
C ASP A 268 17.75 -4.54 -18.87
N SER A 269 16.65 -4.90 -18.22
CA SER A 269 15.58 -3.98 -17.86
C SER A 269 16.04 -2.84 -16.93
N ILE A 270 16.89 -3.15 -15.95
CA ILE A 270 17.45 -2.15 -15.01
C ILE A 270 18.44 -1.21 -15.71
N GLU A 271 19.23 -1.72 -16.67
CA GLU A 271 20.14 -0.88 -17.44
C GLU A 271 19.39 0.13 -18.33
N VAL A 272 18.30 -0.31 -18.96
CA VAL A 272 17.43 0.58 -19.77
C VAL A 272 16.79 1.66 -18.91
N GLU A 273 16.22 1.30 -17.75
CA GLU A 273 15.62 2.26 -16.82
C GLU A 273 16.61 3.34 -16.39
N ASN A 274 17.84 2.96 -16.06
CA ASN A 274 18.87 3.92 -15.66
C ASN A 274 19.22 4.88 -16.81
N SER A 275 19.28 4.38 -18.05
CA SER A 275 19.57 5.21 -19.23
C SER A 275 18.43 6.17 -19.58
N VAL A 276 17.19 5.73 -19.42
CA VAL A 276 15.99 6.57 -19.59
C VAL A 276 15.95 7.65 -18.52
N LEU A 277 16.21 7.30 -17.26
CA LEU A 277 16.23 8.27 -16.15
C LEU A 277 17.32 9.34 -16.33
N GLU A 278 18.52 8.96 -16.79
CA GLU A 278 19.59 9.91 -17.11
C GLU A 278 19.18 10.85 -18.26
N THR A 279 18.55 10.32 -19.30
CA THR A 279 18.06 11.12 -20.44
C THR A 279 17.01 12.14 -20.01
N ILE A 280 16.09 11.76 -19.10
CA ILE A 280 15.09 12.68 -18.56
C ILE A 280 15.77 13.79 -17.76
N LYS A 281 16.76 13.46 -16.91
CA LYS A 281 17.52 14.46 -16.13
C LYS A 281 18.30 15.43 -17.02
N ASP A 282 18.87 14.95 -18.12
CA ASP A 282 19.58 15.78 -19.10
C ASP A 282 18.62 16.75 -19.82
N LEU A 283 17.44 16.25 -20.20
CA LEU A 283 16.41 17.05 -20.88
C LEU A 283 15.71 18.05 -19.95
N GLU A 284 15.65 17.79 -18.65
CA GLU A 284 15.11 18.71 -17.64
C GLU A 284 15.99 19.95 -17.38
N GLY A 285 17.21 19.97 -17.90
CA GLY A 285 18.22 20.99 -17.62
C GLY A 285 17.72 22.44 -17.52
N LYS A 286 18.02 23.07 -16.37
CA LYS A 286 17.92 24.49 -15.96
C LYS A 286 16.58 25.23 -16.02
N ASP A 287 15.62 24.84 -16.85
CA ASP A 287 14.35 25.59 -16.95
C ASP A 287 13.20 24.93 -16.16
N GLU A 288 13.44 23.79 -15.50
CA GLU A 288 12.46 23.08 -14.66
C GLU A 288 11.12 22.82 -15.40
N THR A 289 11.10 22.81 -16.72
CA THR A 289 9.87 22.69 -17.53
C THR A 289 9.44 21.24 -17.74
N GLY A 290 10.30 20.26 -17.42
CA GLY A 290 10.08 18.84 -17.71
C GLY A 290 10.46 18.47 -19.14
N ALA A 291 10.70 17.18 -19.35
CA ALA A 291 11.08 16.60 -20.63
C ALA A 291 9.82 16.14 -21.39
N GLN A 292 9.72 16.52 -22.67
CA GLN A 292 8.62 16.08 -23.53
C GLN A 292 8.77 14.60 -23.88
N TRP A 293 7.66 13.85 -23.82
CA TRP A 293 7.63 12.42 -24.08
C TRP A 293 8.23 12.05 -25.44
N ASP A 294 7.83 12.74 -26.50
CA ASP A 294 8.37 12.52 -27.86
C ASP A 294 9.90 12.73 -27.91
N THR A 295 10.41 13.71 -27.16
CA THR A 295 11.85 14.02 -27.10
C THR A 295 12.63 12.95 -26.33
N ILE A 296 12.07 12.42 -25.25
CA ILE A 296 12.67 11.30 -24.50
C ILE A 296 12.80 10.07 -25.40
N VAL A 297 11.72 9.71 -26.11
CA VAL A 297 11.72 8.57 -27.04
C VAL A 297 12.73 8.77 -28.18
N GLU A 298 12.83 9.98 -28.74
CA GLU A 298 13.82 10.27 -29.80
C GLU A 298 15.28 10.18 -29.31
N GLU A 299 15.60 10.67 -28.11
CA GLU A 299 16.95 10.59 -27.55
C GLU A 299 17.32 9.16 -27.14
N CYS A 300 16.40 8.41 -26.53
CA CYS A 300 16.61 7.00 -26.20
C CYS A 300 16.77 6.14 -27.46
N LYS A 301 16.06 6.47 -28.55
CA LYS A 301 16.24 5.81 -29.85
C LYS A 301 17.61 6.06 -30.46
N LYS A 302 18.21 7.24 -30.25
CA LYS A 302 19.61 7.52 -30.65
C LYS A 302 20.62 6.71 -29.82
N LYS A 303 20.27 6.38 -28.57
CA LYS A 303 21.06 5.51 -27.69
C LYS A 303 20.89 4.01 -27.98
N GLY A 304 19.98 3.63 -28.88
CA GLY A 304 19.83 2.26 -29.38
C GLY A 304 18.64 1.49 -28.80
N PHE A 305 17.82 2.12 -27.95
CA PHE A 305 16.61 1.50 -27.41
C PHE A 305 15.44 1.62 -28.39
N ASP A 306 14.62 0.58 -28.52
CA ASP A 306 13.38 0.67 -29.26
C ASP A 306 12.31 1.42 -28.44
N LYS A 307 11.23 1.79 -29.11
CA LYS A 307 10.18 2.62 -28.51
C LYS A 307 9.44 1.89 -27.39
N ASP A 308 9.18 0.60 -27.54
CA ASP A 308 8.33 -0.16 -26.63
C ASP A 308 9.08 -0.36 -25.30
N THR A 309 10.38 -0.70 -25.36
CA THR A 309 11.25 -0.82 -24.18
C THR A 309 11.40 0.51 -23.42
N VAL A 310 11.43 1.65 -24.13
CA VAL A 310 11.48 2.98 -23.49
C VAL A 310 10.15 3.31 -22.81
N GLU A 311 9.01 2.97 -23.41
CA GLU A 311 7.70 3.15 -22.79
C GLU A 311 7.54 2.31 -21.51
N GLU A 312 7.99 1.06 -21.54
CA GLU A 312 8.00 0.17 -20.37
C GLU A 312 8.89 0.70 -19.25
N ALA A 313 10.10 1.18 -19.59
CA ALA A 313 11.00 1.80 -18.63
C ALA A 313 10.43 3.09 -18.01
N ILE A 314 9.78 3.95 -18.81
CA ILE A 314 9.09 5.15 -18.31
C ILE A 314 7.96 4.75 -17.35
N ALA A 315 7.14 3.76 -17.71
CA ALA A 315 6.05 3.27 -16.87
C ALA A 315 6.59 2.69 -15.54
N SER A 316 7.67 1.91 -15.61
CA SER A 316 8.34 1.36 -14.42
C SER A 316 8.91 2.46 -13.52
N LEU A 317 9.58 3.46 -14.08
CA LEU A 317 10.12 4.61 -13.33
C LEU A 317 9.01 5.46 -12.69
N MET A 318 7.84 5.60 -13.34
CA MET A 318 6.66 6.25 -12.75
C MET A 318 6.10 5.45 -11.57
N ASN A 319 5.98 4.12 -11.72
CA ASN A 319 5.52 3.23 -10.64
C ASN A 319 6.46 3.23 -9.43
N LYS A 320 7.79 3.30 -9.68
CA LYS A 320 8.82 3.42 -8.65
C LYS A 320 8.90 4.83 -8.04
N GLY A 321 8.21 5.81 -8.62
CA GLY A 321 8.15 7.19 -8.13
C GLY A 321 9.40 8.03 -8.44
N PHE A 322 10.28 7.57 -9.34
CA PHE A 322 11.46 8.34 -9.75
C PHE A 322 11.14 9.47 -10.72
N ILE A 323 10.01 9.37 -11.42
CA ILE A 323 9.50 10.38 -12.36
C ILE A 323 7.97 10.52 -12.20
N TYR A 324 7.42 11.66 -12.61
CA TYR A 324 5.99 11.95 -12.62
C TYR A 324 5.60 12.82 -13.82
N GLU A 325 4.31 12.82 -14.19
CA GLU A 325 3.78 13.56 -15.34
C GLU A 325 2.92 14.76 -14.87
N PRO A 326 3.50 15.96 -14.66
CA PRO A 326 2.73 17.15 -14.26
C PRO A 326 1.71 17.62 -15.29
N THR A 327 1.93 17.35 -16.57
CA THR A 327 1.05 17.72 -17.68
C THR A 327 1.16 16.64 -18.74
N LEU A 328 0.05 16.30 -19.40
CA LEU A 328 0.02 15.26 -20.41
C LEU A 328 1.13 15.47 -21.47
N GLY A 329 2.00 14.48 -21.63
CA GLY A 329 3.16 14.47 -22.51
C GLY A 329 4.44 15.09 -21.92
N VAL A 330 4.43 15.54 -20.66
CA VAL A 330 5.57 16.19 -19.99
C VAL A 330 5.96 15.41 -18.75
N ILE A 331 7.16 14.82 -18.76
CA ILE A 331 7.69 13.98 -17.69
C ILE A 331 8.74 14.75 -16.90
N LYS A 332 8.72 14.61 -15.58
CA LYS A 332 9.68 15.21 -14.66
C LYS A 332 10.29 14.20 -13.71
N THR A 333 11.52 14.43 -13.26
CA THR A 333 12.05 13.69 -12.10
C THR A 333 11.44 14.21 -10.80
N THR A 334 11.15 13.28 -9.89
CA THR A 334 10.60 13.57 -8.54
C THR A 334 11.68 14.14 -7.63
#